data_AF-A0A2D9C946-F1
#
_entry.id   AF-A0A2D9C946-F1
#
_cell.length_a   1.000
_cell.length_b   1.000
_cell.length_c   1.000
_cell.angle_alpha   90.00
_cell.angle_beta   90.00
_cell.angle_gamma   90.00
#
_symmetry.space_group_name_H-M   'P 1'
#
loop_
_entity.id
_entity.type
_entity.pdbx_description
1 polymer ?
#
loop_
_entity_poly.entity_id
_entity_poly.type
_entity_poly.pdbx_seq_one_letter_code
_entity_poly.pdbx_strand_id
1 'polypeptide(L)'
;MAESFKITEEELKVVQEQQANYQKIIEQLGLSDVRKHTLLSQLDLLLPKIEENKQALEEKYGSININIQTGEYTEIEKDDGENAVVKAED
;
A
#
# COMPACT_ATOMS: atom_id res chain seq x y z
N MET A 1 -25.44 37.76 -33.35
CA MET A 1 -24.44 36.70 -33.68
C MET A 1 -23.15 37.14 -33.02
N ALA A 2 -22.47 36.27 -32.27
CA ALA A 2 -21.21 36.65 -31.64
C ALA A 2 -20.10 36.74 -32.69
N GLU A 3 -19.29 37.81 -32.66
CA GLU A 3 -18.08 37.92 -33.48
C GLU A 3 -17.05 36.86 -33.06
N SER A 4 -16.41 36.23 -34.04
CA SER A 4 -15.39 35.19 -33.84
C SER A 4 -14.03 35.76 -34.21
N PHE A 5 -13.13 35.82 -33.22
CA PHE A 5 -11.74 36.19 -33.40
C PHE A 5 -10.86 34.92 -33.42
N LYS A 6 -9.79 34.92 -34.22
CA LYS A 6 -8.84 33.81 -34.34
C LYS A 6 -7.49 34.19 -33.75
N ILE A 7 -6.88 33.23 -33.04
CA ILE A 7 -5.49 33.28 -32.61
C ILE A 7 -4.54 32.98 -33.78
N THR A 8 -3.25 33.25 -33.61
CA THR A 8 -2.21 32.91 -34.60
C THR A 8 -2.01 31.39 -34.71
N GLU A 9 -1.41 30.94 -35.81
CA GLU A 9 -1.10 29.52 -36.00
C GLU A 9 -0.07 29.00 -34.99
N GLU A 10 0.88 29.84 -34.58
CA GLU A 10 1.90 29.48 -33.58
C GLU A 10 1.27 29.28 -32.20
N GLU A 11 0.41 30.21 -31.77
CA GLU A 11 -0.36 30.09 -30.53
C GLU A 11 -1.26 28.85 -30.55
N LEU A 12 -1.92 28.59 -31.69
CA LEU A 12 -2.77 27.41 -31.85
C LEU A 12 -1.96 26.10 -31.71
N LYS A 13 -0.77 26.01 -32.33
CA LYS A 13 0.10 24.84 -32.20
C LYS A 13 0.52 24.60 -30.76
N VAL A 14 0.94 25.65 -30.05
CA VAL A 14 1.33 25.54 -28.63
C VAL A 14 0.16 25.01 -27.80
N VAL A 15 -1.05 25.54 -27.99
CA VAL A 15 -2.25 25.07 -27.28
C VAL A 15 -2.57 23.61 -27.61
N GLN A 16 -2.44 23.20 -28.87
CA GLN A 16 -2.68 21.81 -29.28
C GLN A 16 -1.67 20.84 -28.67
N GLU A 17 -0.38 21.19 -28.64
CA GLU A 17 0.65 20.38 -28.01
C GLU A 17 0.44 20.26 -26.49
N GLN A 18 0.11 21.36 -25.83
CA GLN A 18 -0.24 21.36 -24.40
C GLN A 18 -1.44 20.47 -24.13
N GLN A 19 -2.50 20.56 -24.93
CA GLN A 19 -3.70 19.73 -24.78
C GLN A 19 -3.40 18.23 -24.99
N ALA A 20 -2.57 17.89 -25.98
CA ALA A 20 -2.16 16.51 -26.23
C ALA A 20 -1.32 15.95 -25.07
N ASN A 21 -0.41 16.76 -24.53
CA ASN A 21 0.41 16.36 -23.38
C ASN A 21 -0.42 16.23 -22.10
N TYR A 22 -1.34 17.17 -21.86
CA TYR A 22 -2.30 17.10 -20.76
C TYR A 22 -3.09 15.80 -20.80
N GLN A 23 -3.65 15.46 -21.96
CA GLN A 23 -4.44 14.23 -22.13
C GLN A 23 -3.61 12.97 -21.83
N LYS A 24 -2.37 12.90 -22.33
CA LYS A 24 -1.45 11.78 -22.04
C LYS A 24 -1.16 11.65 -20.54
N ILE A 25 -0.95 12.77 -19.84
CA ILE A 25 -0.69 12.75 -18.40
C ILE A 25 -1.90 12.21 -17.64
N ILE A 26 -3.11 12.67 -17.98
CA ILE A 26 -4.35 12.20 -17.34
C ILE A 26 -4.57 10.70 -17.58
N GLU A 27 -4.31 10.21 -18.80
CA GLU A 27 -4.41 8.78 -19.11
C GLU A 27 -3.41 7.94 -18.30
N GLN A 28 -2.17 8.39 -18.20
CA GLN A 28 -1.13 7.73 -17.41
C GLN A 28 -1.48 7.73 -15.92
N LEU A 29 -2.03 8.84 -15.41
CA LEU A 29 -2.47 8.96 -14.03
C LEU A 29 -3.62 7.99 -13.74
N GLY A 30 -4.64 7.96 -14.59
CA GLY A 30 -5.76 7.03 -14.44
C GLY A 30 -5.31 5.56 -14.46
N LEU A 31 -4.37 5.20 -15.34
CA LEU A 31 -3.80 3.86 -15.36
C LEU A 31 -3.01 3.54 -14.08
N SER A 32 -2.30 4.52 -13.53
CA SER A 32 -1.57 4.39 -12.26
C SER A 32 -2.53 4.15 -11.09
N ASP A 33 -3.67 4.84 -11.06
CA ASP A 33 -4.68 4.67 -10.00
C ASP A 33 -5.30 3.27 -10.03
N VAL A 34 -5.61 2.75 -11.23
CA VAL A 34 -6.08 1.36 -11.38
C VAL A 34 -5.04 0.38 -10.87
N ARG A 35 -3.76 0.54 -11.26
CA ARG A 35 -2.68 -0.34 -10.79
C ARG A 35 -2.51 -0.29 -9.27
N LYS A 36 -2.58 0.90 -8.68
CA LYS A 36 -2.51 1.08 -7.22
C LYS A 36 -3.65 0.32 -6.54
N HIS A 37 -4.88 0.46 -7.01
CA HIS A 37 -6.02 -0.25 -6.46
C HIS A 37 -5.88 -1.77 -6.58
N THR A 38 -5.37 -2.27 -7.72
CA THR A 38 -5.08 -3.69 -7.89
C THR A 38 -4.07 -4.20 -6.85
N LEU A 39 -2.98 -3.47 -6.62
CA LEU A 39 -1.97 -3.85 -5.63
C LEU A 39 -2.52 -3.82 -4.20
N LEU A 40 -3.33 -2.81 -3.85
CA LEU A 40 -3.99 -2.73 -2.55
C LEU A 40 -4.94 -3.92 -2.33
N SER A 41 -5.75 -4.26 -3.34
CA SER A 41 -6.62 -5.44 -3.25
C SER A 41 -5.84 -6.75 -3.09
N GLN A 42 -4.69 -6.89 -3.77
CA GLN A 42 -3.82 -8.05 -3.56
C GLN A 42 -3.24 -8.11 -2.14
N LEU A 43 -2.88 -6.96 -1.58
CA LEU A 43 -2.42 -6.87 -0.19
C LEU A 43 -3.53 -7.27 0.79
N ASP A 44 -4.76 -6.77 0.59
CA ASP A 44 -5.92 -7.10 1.43
C ASP A 44 -6.24 -8.60 1.40
N LEU A 45 -6.01 -9.29 0.28
CA LEU A 45 -6.16 -10.74 0.17
C LEU A 45 -5.01 -11.52 0.82
N LEU A 46 -3.82 -10.91 0.93
CA LEU A 46 -2.63 -11.55 1.48
C LEU A 46 -2.58 -11.44 3.01
N LEU A 47 -3.00 -10.31 3.58
CA LEU A 47 -2.95 -10.06 5.03
C LEU A 47 -3.65 -11.15 5.87
N PRO A 48 -4.88 -11.60 5.55
CA PRO A 48 -5.52 -12.69 6.28
C PRO A 48 -4.74 -13.99 6.21
N LYS A 49 -4.16 -14.32 5.05
CA LYS A 49 -3.36 -15.54 4.87
C LYS A 49 -2.07 -15.52 5.70
N ILE A 50 -1.46 -14.34 5.87
CA ILE A 50 -0.30 -14.17 6.74
C ILE A 50 -0.71 -14.45 8.19
N GLU A 51 -1.84 -13.90 8.63
CA GLU A 51 -2.34 -14.08 9.99
C GLU A 51 -2.77 -15.52 10.26
N GLU A 52 -3.51 -16.14 9.33
CA GLU A 52 -3.88 -17.57 9.39
C GLU A 52 -2.64 -18.47 9.50
N ASN A 53 -1.61 -18.22 8.69
CA ASN A 53 -0.36 -18.96 8.76
C ASN A 53 0.37 -18.74 10.09
N LYS A 54 0.37 -17.50 10.61
CA LYS A 54 0.98 -17.20 11.90
C LYS A 54 0.27 -17.96 13.03
N GLN A 55 -1.05 -17.93 13.06
CA GLN A 55 -1.85 -18.67 14.04
C GLN A 55 -1.59 -20.18 13.94
N ALA A 56 -1.56 -20.74 12.74
CA ALA A 56 -1.26 -22.16 12.53
C ALA A 56 0.15 -22.57 13.04
N LEU A 57 1.14 -21.66 12.95
CA LEU A 57 2.48 -21.89 13.47
C LEU A 57 2.54 -21.76 15.00
N GLU A 58 1.82 -20.79 15.57
CA GLU A 58 1.69 -20.62 17.03
C GLU A 58 0.97 -21.80 17.68
N GLU A 59 -0.08 -22.34 17.05
CA GLU A 59 -0.76 -23.56 17.51
C GLU A 59 0.16 -24.77 17.50
N LYS A 60 1.06 -24.86 16.52
CA LYS A 60 1.92 -26.04 16.33
C LYS A 60 3.16 -26.04 17.21
N TYR A 61 3.79 -24.88 17.40
CA TYR A 61 5.09 -24.76 18.07
C TYR A 61 5.05 -23.90 19.32
N GLY A 62 3.89 -23.35 19.69
CA GLY A 62 3.78 -22.37 20.77
C GLY A 62 4.29 -21.00 20.34
N SER A 63 4.62 -20.17 21.32
CA SER A 63 5.17 -18.84 21.04
C SER A 63 6.59 -18.96 20.53
N ILE A 64 6.78 -18.72 19.23
CA ILE A 64 8.07 -18.87 18.55
C ILE A 64 8.45 -17.60 17.80
N ASN A 65 9.75 -17.33 17.71
CA ASN A 65 10.31 -16.34 16.80
C ASN A 65 10.87 -17.09 15.58
N ILE A 66 10.57 -16.63 14.37
CA ILE A 66 10.98 -17.30 13.13
C ILE A 66 11.91 -16.37 12.33
N ASN A 67 13.08 -16.88 11.96
CA ASN A 67 13.92 -16.22 10.98
C ASN A 67 13.38 -16.47 9.57
N ILE A 68 12.82 -15.44 8.92
CA ILE A 68 12.19 -15.55 7.60
C ILE A 68 13.22 -15.91 6.49
N GLN A 69 14.51 -15.68 6.71
CA GLN A 69 15.56 -15.97 5.73
C GLN A 69 16.05 -17.42 5.80
N THR A 70 16.17 -17.98 7.01
CA THR A 70 16.72 -19.33 7.24
C THR A 70 15.66 -20.38 7.58
N GLY A 71 14.47 -19.95 8.01
CA GLY A 71 13.40 -20.81 8.49
C GLY A 71 13.61 -21.38 9.89
N GLU A 72 14.71 -21.00 10.56
CA GLU A 72 14.98 -21.42 11.93
C GLU A 72 14.01 -20.72 12.90
N TYR A 73 13.52 -21.47 13.89
CA TYR A 73 12.66 -20.91 14.93
C TYR A 73 13.29 -21.10 16.32
N THR A 74 13.06 -20.13 17.20
CA THR A 74 13.41 -20.21 18.62
C THR A 74 12.16 -20.06 19.46
N GLU A 75 12.03 -20.85 20.52
CA GLU A 75 10.95 -20.67 21.49
C GLU A 75 11.11 -19.33 22.21
N ILE A 76 9.98 -18.67 22.42
CA ILE A 76 9.86 -17.49 23.25
C ILE A 76 9.26 -17.99 24.56
N GLU A 77 10.00 -17.88 25.67
CA GLU A 77 9.41 -18.12 26.99
C GLU A 77 8.28 -17.10 27.19
N LYS A 78 7.04 -17.59 27.25
CA LYS A 78 5.94 -16.84 27.86
C LYS A 78 6.21 -16.89 29.36
N ASP A 79 6.83 -15.85 29.90
CA ASP A 79 6.81 -15.64 31.34
C ASP A 79 5.34 -15.45 31.74
N ASP A 80 4.75 -16.47 32.38
CA ASP A 80 3.43 -16.44 33.00
C ASP A 80 3.48 -15.52 34.26
N GLY A 81 3.77 -14.24 34.03
CA GLY A 81 3.83 -13.19 35.03
C GLY A 81 2.56 -12.35 35.03
N GLU A 82 1.56 -12.80 35.79
CA GLU A 82 0.47 -11.95 36.26
C GLU A 82 1.00 -10.64 36.87
N ASN A 83 0.26 -9.54 36.65
CA ASN A 83 0.30 -8.26 37.38
C ASN A 83 1.49 -7.31 37.14
N ALA A 84 1.42 -6.53 36.06
CA ALA A 84 1.95 -5.16 36.07
C ALA A 84 0.88 -4.20 36.63
N VAL A 85 0.63 -4.26 37.94
CA VAL A 85 0.03 -3.13 38.66
C VAL A 85 1.09 -2.03 38.66
N VAL A 86 0.90 -1.01 37.82
CA VAL A 86 1.68 0.22 37.87
C VAL A 86 1.45 0.91 39.22
N LYS A 87 2.34 0.66 40.18
CA LYS A 87 2.50 1.60 41.30
C LYS A 87 3.24 2.81 40.75
N ALA A 88 2.51 3.89 40.51
CA ALA A 88 3.08 5.22 40.55
C ALA A 88 3.42 5.50 42.02
N GLU A 89 4.70 5.48 42.37
CA GLU A 89 5.18 6.07 43.61
C GLU A 89 5.47 7.56 43.35
N ASP A 90 5.13 8.36 44.37
CA ASP A 90 5.04 9.82 44.47
C ASP A 90 6.17 10.66 43.85
#